data_AF-A0A5J4YFL9-F1
#
_entry.id   AF-A0A5J4YFL9-F1
#
_cell.length_a   1.000
_cell.length_b   1.000
_cell.length_c   1.000
_cell.angle_alpha   90.00
_cell.angle_beta   90.00
_cell.angle_gamma   90.00
#
_symmetry.space_group_name_H-M   'P 1'
#
loop_
_entity.id
_entity.type
_entity.pdbx_description
1 polymer ?
#
loop_
_entity_poly.entity_id
_entity_poly.type
_entity_poly.pdbx_seq_one_letter_code
_entity_poly.pdbx_strand_id
1 'polypeptide(L)'
;MTSVVYLENYVESTVGLPSELQRLLKTIQDLDERSQVLTLQIQDNVDECLNMPSQIARKPGSDNQNEVADLRKKIEDEQRMLMQWSEERLALAQSLLGLLELHLTQANKDITAFDSELQVQNANMEGGMLEMYTSPADLRKQMVADLQAKRQEKEARRRQKELEQVERQNAAAVVASPGPQAPPHFPAPTARPHSARSARFADGVGLANGQSESHLSHAQKRRSPHSSPRGMALAGAAGGQGHVHTEPHDMPMPHWAPPGMSHAGSAPQAGGRLLTYHDIVHELQGRRAELYWPDDNLWYLISIEHVDLLTQKASIMYSTGETEELNLHDIVKEGHMSLIPDR
;
A
#
# COMPACT_ATOMS: atom_id res chain seq x y z
N MET A 1 -2.11 22.06 -25.73
CA MET A 1 -3.56 22.21 -25.49
C MET A 1 -4.09 21.16 -24.52
N THR A 2 -3.50 19.96 -24.46
CA THR A 2 -3.97 18.82 -23.65
C THR A 2 -3.87 18.98 -22.14
N SER A 3 -2.77 19.56 -21.61
CA SER A 3 -2.64 19.90 -20.17
C SER A 3 -3.82 20.72 -19.62
N VAL A 4 -4.40 21.60 -20.44
CA VAL A 4 -5.56 22.43 -20.07
C VAL A 4 -6.81 21.55 -19.88
N VAL A 5 -7.01 20.54 -20.74
CA VAL A 5 -8.16 19.63 -20.68
C VAL A 5 -8.17 18.78 -19.40
N TYR A 6 -7.01 18.30 -18.93
CA TYR A 6 -6.94 17.56 -17.67
C TYR A 6 -7.28 18.44 -16.46
N LEU A 7 -6.83 19.70 -16.45
CA LEU A 7 -7.14 20.65 -15.39
C LEU A 7 -8.61 21.10 -15.43
N GLU A 8 -9.18 21.34 -16.61
CA GLU A 8 -10.61 21.63 -16.79
C GLU A 8 -11.47 20.46 -16.29
N ASN A 9 -11.19 19.23 -16.72
CA ASN A 9 -11.90 18.02 -16.26
C ASN A 9 -11.77 17.82 -14.73
N TYR A 10 -10.60 18.10 -14.15
CA TYR A 10 -10.39 18.00 -12.70
C TYR A 10 -11.22 19.04 -11.94
N VAL A 11 -11.25 20.30 -12.40
CA VAL A 11 -12.06 21.36 -11.78
C VAL A 11 -13.56 21.07 -11.93
N GLU A 12 -14.02 20.66 -13.12
CA GLU A 12 -15.43 20.30 -13.35
C GLU A 12 -15.87 19.09 -12.50
N SER A 13 -15.03 18.06 -12.38
CA SER A 13 -15.36 16.88 -11.57
C SER A 13 -15.31 17.14 -10.06
N THR A 14 -14.48 18.08 -9.59
CA THR A 14 -14.33 18.36 -8.14
C THR A 14 -15.21 19.51 -7.63
N VAL A 15 -15.87 20.30 -8.48
CA VAL A 15 -16.63 21.50 -8.07
C VAL A 15 -17.70 21.24 -7.00
N GLY A 16 -18.35 20.07 -7.03
CA GLY A 16 -19.37 19.67 -6.05
C GLY A 16 -18.84 19.01 -4.78
N LEU A 17 -17.56 18.62 -4.76
CA LEU A 17 -16.97 17.87 -3.65
C LEU A 17 -16.94 18.69 -2.33
N PRO A 18 -16.51 19.97 -2.29
CA PRO A 18 -16.47 20.74 -1.04
C PRO A 18 -17.85 20.89 -0.39
N SER A 19 -18.89 21.15 -1.17
CA SER A 19 -20.27 21.27 -0.67
C SER A 19 -20.79 19.95 -0.09
N GLU A 20 -20.45 18.83 -0.72
CA GLU A 20 -20.96 17.52 -0.29
C GLU A 20 -20.20 16.98 0.92
N LEU A 21 -18.89 17.23 1.00
CA LEU A 21 -18.10 17.02 2.23
C LEU A 21 -18.65 17.87 3.38
N GLN A 22 -18.92 19.16 3.15
CA GLN A 22 -19.47 20.05 4.18
C GLN A 22 -20.85 19.55 4.67
N ARG A 23 -21.72 19.11 3.75
CA ARG A 23 -23.03 18.53 4.09
C ARG A 23 -22.90 17.27 4.95
N LEU A 24 -22.02 16.34 4.56
CA LEU A 24 -21.79 15.09 5.28
C LEU A 24 -21.18 15.34 6.67
N LEU A 25 -20.10 16.13 6.74
CA LEU A 25 -19.43 16.48 8.00
C LEU A 25 -20.35 17.22 8.96
N LYS A 26 -21.18 18.16 8.47
CA LYS A 26 -22.15 18.85 9.33
C LYS A 26 -23.22 17.91 9.85
N THR A 27 -23.68 16.97 9.02
CA THR A 27 -24.65 15.94 9.45
C THR A 27 -24.06 15.01 10.51
N ILE A 28 -22.79 14.61 10.37
CA ILE A 28 -22.07 13.84 11.39
C ILE A 28 -21.98 14.66 12.69
N GLN A 29 -21.53 15.92 12.63
CA GLN A 29 -21.47 16.80 13.81
C GLN A 29 -22.83 16.92 14.53
N ASP A 30 -23.92 17.10 13.79
CA ASP A 30 -25.27 17.22 14.37
C ASP A 30 -25.73 15.91 15.04
N LEU A 31 -25.27 14.75 14.55
CA LEU A 31 -25.49 13.45 15.21
C LEU A 31 -24.59 13.25 16.42
N ASP A 32 -23.32 13.70 16.38
CA ASP A 32 -22.39 13.68 17.51
C ASP A 32 -22.94 14.50 18.70
N GLU A 33 -23.36 15.74 18.46
CA GLU A 33 -23.94 16.64 19.46
C GLU A 33 -25.20 16.03 20.10
N ARG A 34 -26.10 15.45 19.30
CA ARG A 34 -27.29 14.76 19.81
C ARG A 34 -26.94 13.49 20.60
N SER A 35 -25.97 12.71 20.13
CA SER A 35 -25.51 11.49 20.81
C SER A 35 -24.88 11.81 22.17
N GLN A 36 -24.14 12.91 22.28
CA GLN A 36 -23.58 13.37 23.54
C GLN A 36 -24.68 13.77 24.55
N VAL A 37 -25.67 14.56 24.10
CA VAL A 37 -26.83 14.94 24.94
C VAL A 37 -27.60 13.71 25.41
N LEU A 38 -27.88 12.75 24.51
CA LEU A 38 -28.60 11.52 24.86
C LEU A 38 -27.80 10.63 25.81
N THR A 39 -26.47 10.60 25.68
CA THR A 39 -25.59 9.87 26.61
C THR A 39 -25.67 10.43 28.04
N LEU A 40 -25.73 11.75 28.18
CA LEU A 40 -25.93 12.40 29.48
C LEU A 40 -27.34 12.11 30.04
N GLN A 41 -28.39 12.18 29.21
CA GLN A 41 -29.75 11.83 29.63
C GLN A 41 -29.87 10.37 30.11
N ILE A 42 -29.20 9.43 29.43
CA ILE A 42 -29.12 8.03 29.87
C ILE A 42 -28.42 7.93 31.23
N GLN A 43 -27.35 8.67 31.47
CA GLN A 43 -26.66 8.69 32.76
C GLN A 43 -27.55 9.24 33.88
N ASP A 44 -28.20 10.39 33.66
CA ASP A 44 -29.15 10.97 34.62
C ASP A 44 -30.29 9.99 34.96
N ASN A 45 -30.88 9.35 33.94
CA ASN A 45 -31.95 8.35 34.13
C ASN A 45 -31.46 7.09 34.89
N VAL A 46 -30.21 6.66 34.65
CA VAL A 46 -29.59 5.53 35.36
C VAL A 46 -29.34 5.89 36.82
N ASP A 47 -28.81 7.08 37.10
CA ASP A 47 -28.57 7.56 38.46
C ASP A 47 -29.89 7.75 39.21
N GLU A 48 -30.95 8.25 38.58
CA GLU A 48 -32.30 8.28 39.16
C GLU A 48 -32.78 6.86 39.52
N CYS A 49 -32.65 5.90 38.59
CA CYS A 49 -33.02 4.50 38.82
C CYS A 49 -32.19 3.82 39.93
N LEU A 50 -30.94 4.23 40.16
CA LEU A 50 -30.06 3.69 41.21
C LEU A 50 -30.31 4.33 42.58
N ASN A 51 -30.65 5.63 42.61
CA ASN A 51 -30.97 6.37 43.83
C ASN A 51 -32.38 6.08 44.36
N MET A 52 -33.24 5.44 43.55
CA MET A 52 -34.53 4.91 44.00
C MET A 52 -34.35 3.89 45.15
N PRO A 53 -35.04 4.08 46.30
CA PRO A 53 -34.82 3.28 47.50
C PRO A 53 -35.06 1.78 47.30
N SER A 54 -34.04 0.98 47.66
CA SER A 54 -33.88 -0.44 47.31
C SER A 54 -35.14 -1.31 47.45
N GLN A 55 -35.40 -2.08 46.38
CA GLN A 55 -36.48 -3.07 46.21
C GLN A 55 -36.53 -4.13 47.32
N ILE A 56 -35.43 -4.35 48.06
CA ILE A 56 -35.28 -5.42 49.07
C ILE A 56 -36.25 -5.25 50.27
N ALA A 57 -36.75 -4.04 50.53
CA ALA A 57 -37.51 -3.72 51.75
C ALA A 57 -39.03 -3.56 51.57
N ARG A 58 -39.60 -3.79 50.38
CA ARG A 58 -40.97 -3.33 50.04
C ARG A 58 -41.96 -4.41 49.60
N LYS A 59 -43.24 -4.11 49.83
CA LYS A 59 -44.39 -4.90 49.39
C LYS A 59 -44.45 -4.93 47.85
N PRO A 60 -44.71 -6.09 47.20
CA PRO A 60 -44.88 -6.12 45.75
C PRO A 60 -46.08 -5.25 45.31
N GLY A 61 -45.90 -4.46 44.24
CA GLY A 61 -46.94 -3.60 43.69
C GLY A 61 -47.06 -2.19 44.27
N SER A 62 -45.99 -1.63 44.85
CA SER A 62 -45.91 -0.19 45.16
C SER A 62 -45.65 0.65 43.89
N ASP A 63 -46.17 1.88 43.80
CA ASP A 63 -46.00 2.75 42.63
C ASP A 63 -44.54 2.91 42.17
N ASN A 64 -43.59 3.01 43.10
CA ASN A 64 -42.14 3.06 42.81
C ASN A 64 -41.61 1.85 42.00
N GLN A 65 -42.30 0.72 42.01
CA GLN A 65 -41.92 -0.46 41.22
C GLN A 65 -42.29 -0.30 39.74
N ASN A 66 -43.41 0.38 39.46
CA ASN A 66 -43.79 0.76 38.09
C ASN A 66 -42.87 1.89 37.59
N GLU A 67 -42.63 2.89 38.41
CA GLU A 67 -41.72 4.02 38.11
C GLU A 67 -40.30 3.56 37.74
N VAL A 68 -39.72 2.60 38.48
CA VAL A 68 -38.44 1.97 38.14
C VAL A 68 -38.51 1.12 36.87
N ALA A 69 -39.65 0.49 36.56
CA ALA A 69 -39.83 -0.26 35.32
C ALA A 69 -39.94 0.67 34.10
N ASP A 70 -40.65 1.80 34.24
CA ASP A 70 -40.80 2.83 33.22
C ASP A 70 -39.47 3.54 32.93
N LEU A 71 -38.69 3.88 33.98
CA LEU A 71 -37.32 4.40 33.84
C LEU A 71 -36.40 3.41 33.10
N ARG A 72 -36.44 2.12 33.46
CA ARG A 72 -35.66 1.08 32.76
C ARG A 72 -36.03 0.99 31.28
N LYS A 73 -37.33 1.01 30.97
CA LYS A 73 -37.79 0.99 29.58
C LYS A 73 -37.33 2.24 28.81
N LYS A 74 -37.44 3.42 29.42
CA LYS A 74 -36.93 4.69 28.86
C LYS A 74 -35.44 4.59 28.53
N ILE A 75 -34.62 4.09 29.47
CA ILE A 75 -33.17 3.85 29.27
C ILE A 75 -32.93 2.88 28.11
N GLU A 76 -33.68 1.77 28.01
CA GLU A 76 -33.55 0.83 26.89
C GLU A 76 -33.92 1.47 25.53
N ASP A 77 -34.99 2.26 25.47
CA ASP A 77 -35.44 2.93 24.25
C ASP A 77 -34.43 4.02 23.81
N GLU A 78 -33.90 4.80 24.76
CA GLU A 78 -32.82 5.78 24.53
C GLU A 78 -31.51 5.11 24.07
N GLN A 79 -31.13 3.98 24.68
CA GLN A 79 -29.95 3.20 24.25
C GLN A 79 -30.10 2.67 22.81
N ARG A 80 -31.31 2.23 22.41
CA ARG A 80 -31.58 1.84 21.01
C ARG A 80 -31.42 3.03 20.05
N MET A 81 -31.90 4.22 20.43
CA MET A 81 -31.71 5.43 19.63
C MET A 81 -30.23 5.83 19.51
N LEU A 82 -29.46 5.74 20.60
CA LEU A 82 -28.02 6.02 20.58
C LEU A 82 -27.27 5.05 19.66
N MET A 83 -27.62 3.76 19.68
CA MET A 83 -27.07 2.77 18.74
C MET A 83 -27.41 3.12 17.29
N GLN A 84 -28.67 3.45 16.99
CA GLN A 84 -29.09 3.85 15.64
C GLN A 84 -28.30 5.06 15.13
N TRP A 85 -28.15 6.11 15.94
CA TRP A 85 -27.37 7.29 15.55
C TRP A 85 -25.88 6.99 15.37
N SER A 86 -25.31 6.04 16.11
CA SER A 86 -23.93 5.59 15.91
C SER A 86 -23.75 4.82 14.59
N GLU A 87 -24.75 4.02 14.18
CA GLU A 87 -24.77 3.34 12.88
C GLU A 87 -24.92 4.34 11.73
N GLU A 88 -25.81 5.33 11.86
CA GLU A 88 -25.99 6.41 10.88
C GLU A 88 -24.71 7.26 10.71
N ARG A 89 -24.04 7.62 11.80
CA ARG A 89 -22.72 8.27 11.78
C ARG A 89 -21.68 7.44 11.02
N LEU A 90 -21.62 6.13 11.31
CA LEU A 90 -20.66 5.23 10.66
C LEU A 90 -20.92 5.13 9.16
N ALA A 91 -22.18 5.02 8.74
CA ALA A 91 -22.57 5.00 7.33
C ALA A 91 -22.22 6.31 6.60
N LEU A 92 -22.43 7.48 7.24
CA LEU A 92 -22.03 8.77 6.70
C LEU A 92 -20.50 8.90 6.56
N ALA A 93 -19.74 8.44 7.56
CA ALA A 93 -18.27 8.44 7.51
C ALA A 93 -17.73 7.51 6.41
N GLN A 94 -18.32 6.32 6.24
CA GLN A 94 -18.00 5.41 5.13
C GLN A 94 -18.32 6.03 3.77
N SER A 95 -19.47 6.70 3.63
CA SER A 95 -19.84 7.40 2.39
C SER A 95 -18.89 8.56 2.07
N LEU A 96 -18.42 9.29 3.09
CA LEU A 96 -17.45 10.37 2.93
C LEU A 96 -16.08 9.82 2.49
N LEU A 97 -15.62 8.73 3.09
CA LEU A 97 -14.37 8.08 2.69
C LEU A 97 -14.43 7.58 1.24
N GLY A 98 -15.51 6.87 0.87
CA GLY A 98 -15.69 6.38 -0.51
C GLY A 98 -15.77 7.49 -1.57
N LEU A 99 -16.33 8.66 -1.21
CA LEU A 99 -16.31 9.83 -2.09
C LEU A 99 -14.88 10.37 -2.29
N LEU A 100 -14.10 10.50 -1.20
CA LEU A 100 -12.70 10.93 -1.29
C LEU A 100 -11.83 9.93 -2.07
N GLU A 101 -12.01 8.62 -1.84
CA GLU A 101 -11.32 7.56 -2.57
C GLU A 101 -11.62 7.60 -4.07
N LEU A 102 -12.86 7.90 -4.46
CA LEU A 102 -13.25 8.05 -5.86
C LEU A 102 -12.50 9.20 -6.54
N HIS A 103 -12.49 10.39 -5.92
CA HIS A 103 -11.79 11.57 -6.47
C HIS A 103 -10.28 11.39 -6.49
N LEU A 104 -9.68 10.79 -5.44
CA LEU A 104 -8.26 10.46 -5.40
C LEU A 104 -7.88 9.47 -6.52
N THR A 105 -8.70 8.42 -6.70
CA THR A 105 -8.49 7.42 -7.76
C THR A 105 -8.60 8.04 -9.15
N GLN A 106 -9.52 9.00 -9.35
CA GLN A 106 -9.66 9.70 -10.62
C GLN A 106 -8.46 10.62 -10.88
N ALA A 107 -8.07 11.45 -9.91
CA ALA A 107 -6.90 12.31 -10.03
C ALA A 107 -5.62 11.53 -10.36
N ASN A 108 -5.39 10.39 -9.71
CA ASN A 108 -4.24 9.53 -9.99
C ASN A 108 -4.25 8.97 -11.42
N LYS A 109 -5.41 8.63 -11.99
CA LYS A 109 -5.52 8.21 -13.40
C LYS A 109 -5.17 9.34 -14.34
N ASP A 110 -5.70 10.53 -14.09
CA ASP A 110 -5.50 11.70 -14.94
C ASP A 110 -4.03 12.16 -14.93
N ILE A 111 -3.37 12.14 -13.76
CA ILE A 111 -1.92 12.35 -13.62
C ILE A 111 -1.13 11.29 -14.41
N THR A 112 -1.46 10.01 -14.25
CA THR A 112 -0.76 8.91 -14.96
C THR A 112 -0.90 9.03 -16.48
N ALA A 113 -2.09 9.42 -16.96
CA ALA A 113 -2.36 9.65 -18.38
C ALA A 113 -1.57 10.87 -18.90
N PHE A 114 -1.53 11.96 -18.14
CA PHE A 114 -0.77 13.16 -18.46
C PHE A 114 0.74 12.92 -18.52
N ASP A 115 1.31 12.21 -17.54
CA ASP A 115 2.74 11.82 -17.55
C ASP A 115 3.07 10.94 -18.76
N SER A 116 2.17 10.01 -19.12
CA SER A 116 2.32 9.17 -20.31
C SER A 116 2.31 9.99 -21.60
N GLU A 117 1.44 11.01 -21.68
CA GLU A 117 1.39 11.92 -22.83
C GLU A 117 2.67 12.78 -22.92
N LEU A 118 3.16 13.31 -21.80
CA LEU A 118 4.42 14.07 -21.74
C LEU A 118 5.63 13.23 -22.17
N GLN A 119 5.70 11.96 -21.75
CA GLN A 119 6.76 11.05 -22.19
C GLN A 119 6.72 10.82 -23.71
N VAL A 120 5.53 10.60 -24.30
CA VAL A 120 5.36 10.47 -25.75
C VAL A 120 5.72 11.77 -26.47
N GLN A 121 5.34 12.93 -25.92
CA GLN A 121 5.64 14.23 -26.51
C GLN A 121 7.16 14.53 -26.51
N ASN A 122 7.85 14.20 -25.41
CA ASN A 122 9.30 14.31 -25.31
C ASN A 122 10.01 13.33 -26.26
N ALA A 123 9.59 12.06 -26.29
CA ALA A 123 10.15 11.07 -27.21
C ALA A 123 9.96 11.45 -28.69
N ASN A 124 8.83 12.07 -29.04
CA ASN A 124 8.60 12.61 -30.39
C ASN A 124 9.48 13.84 -30.70
N MET A 125 9.79 14.68 -29.70
CA MET A 125 10.73 15.80 -29.89
C MET A 125 12.19 15.32 -30.02
N GLU A 126 12.62 14.33 -29.24
CA GLU A 126 13.94 13.72 -29.37
C GLU A 126 14.08 12.95 -30.70
N GLY A 127 13.05 12.16 -31.08
CA GLY A 127 13.01 11.45 -32.35
C GLY A 127 13.01 12.39 -33.56
N GLY A 128 12.23 13.48 -33.52
CA GLY A 128 12.19 14.49 -34.57
C GLY A 128 13.49 15.28 -34.72
N MET A 129 14.19 15.57 -33.61
CA MET A 129 15.55 16.12 -33.68
C MET A 129 16.52 15.11 -34.27
N LEU A 130 16.50 13.85 -33.82
CA LEU A 130 17.40 12.80 -34.32
C LEU A 130 17.25 12.61 -35.83
N GLU A 131 16.01 12.65 -36.35
CA GLU A 131 15.71 12.55 -37.77
C GLU A 131 16.27 13.75 -38.57
N MET A 132 16.12 14.98 -38.05
CA MET A 132 16.64 16.19 -38.69
C MET A 132 18.19 16.29 -38.66
N TYR A 133 18.84 15.70 -37.66
CA TYR A 133 20.31 15.64 -37.56
C TYR A 133 20.94 14.41 -38.23
N THR A 134 20.16 13.56 -38.92
CA THR A 134 20.75 12.51 -39.77
C THR A 134 21.58 13.13 -40.89
N SER A 135 22.90 13.02 -40.79
CA SER A 135 23.81 13.59 -41.79
C SER A 135 23.51 13.00 -43.19
N PRO A 136 23.57 13.79 -44.28
CA PRO A 136 23.46 13.26 -45.64
C PRO A 136 24.45 12.14 -45.96
N ALA A 137 25.55 12.03 -45.20
CA ALA A 137 26.50 10.92 -45.29
C ALA A 137 25.95 9.60 -44.68
N ASP A 138 25.21 9.67 -43.58
CA ASP A 138 24.68 8.49 -42.89
C ASP A 138 23.40 7.99 -43.55
N LEU A 139 22.55 8.91 -44.05
CA LEU A 139 21.43 8.55 -44.93
C LEU A 139 21.92 7.82 -46.20
N ARG A 140 23.06 8.25 -46.77
CA ARG A 140 23.73 7.55 -47.89
C ARG A 140 24.29 6.19 -47.49
N LYS A 141 24.91 6.04 -46.31
CA LYS A 141 25.36 4.72 -45.81
C LYS A 141 24.19 3.75 -45.66
N GLN A 142 23.09 4.21 -45.08
CA GLN A 142 21.89 3.38 -44.86
C GLN A 142 21.24 2.97 -46.19
N MET A 143 21.15 3.88 -47.16
CA MET A 143 20.68 3.57 -48.52
C MET A 143 21.62 2.59 -49.26
N VAL A 144 22.94 2.71 -49.08
CA VAL A 144 23.91 1.74 -49.63
C VAL A 144 23.77 0.37 -48.97
N ALA A 145 23.54 0.30 -47.65
CA ALA A 145 23.30 -0.95 -46.93
C ALA A 145 22.02 -1.66 -47.41
N ASP A 146 20.91 -0.92 -47.59
CA ASP A 146 19.66 -1.46 -48.14
C ASP A 146 19.82 -1.96 -49.60
N LEU A 147 20.56 -1.22 -50.44
CA LEU A 147 20.91 -1.66 -51.79
C LEU A 147 21.78 -2.92 -51.80
N GLN A 148 22.69 -3.07 -50.84
CA GLN A 148 23.51 -4.28 -50.67
C GLN A 148 22.65 -5.46 -50.19
N ALA A 149 21.75 -5.25 -49.22
CA ALA A 149 20.83 -6.27 -48.73
C ALA A 149 19.91 -6.79 -49.85
N LYS A 150 19.26 -5.89 -50.60
CA LYS A 150 18.43 -6.25 -51.78
C LYS A 150 19.21 -6.96 -52.87
N ARG A 151 20.50 -6.66 -53.04
CA ARG A 151 21.39 -7.37 -53.97
C ARG A 151 21.70 -8.80 -53.48
N GLN A 152 21.99 -8.97 -52.20
CA GLN A 152 22.22 -10.28 -51.58
C GLN A 152 20.95 -11.15 -51.62
N GLU A 153 19.78 -10.60 -51.30
CA GLU A 153 18.49 -11.29 -51.38
C GLU A 153 18.20 -11.76 -52.81
N LYS A 154 18.40 -10.89 -53.81
CA LYS A 154 18.22 -11.24 -55.22
C LYS A 154 19.20 -12.32 -55.68
N GLU A 155 20.43 -12.34 -55.15
CA GLU A 155 21.43 -13.36 -55.47
C GLU A 155 21.11 -14.70 -54.79
N ALA A 156 20.70 -14.69 -53.51
CA ALA A 156 20.20 -15.87 -52.80
C ALA A 156 19.00 -16.50 -53.54
N ARG A 157 18.04 -15.67 -53.98
CA ARG A 157 16.88 -16.13 -54.77
C ARG A 157 17.25 -16.65 -56.16
N ARG A 158 18.41 -16.26 -56.74
CA ARG A 158 18.94 -16.89 -57.97
C ARG A 158 19.56 -18.24 -57.65
N ARG A 159 20.40 -18.34 -56.62
CA ARG A 159 21.03 -19.61 -56.19
C ARG A 159 19.98 -20.66 -55.80
N GLN A 160 18.90 -20.26 -55.12
CA GLN A 160 17.80 -21.17 -54.78
C GLN A 160 17.11 -21.75 -56.04
N LYS A 161 16.82 -20.91 -57.04
CA LYS A 161 16.25 -21.37 -58.32
C LYS A 161 17.21 -22.26 -59.12
N GLU A 162 18.51 -21.99 -59.04
CA GLU A 162 19.55 -22.79 -59.69
C GLU A 162 19.66 -24.19 -59.06
N LEU A 163 19.61 -24.27 -57.72
CA LEU A 163 19.52 -25.53 -56.98
C LEU A 163 18.24 -26.32 -57.34
N GLU A 164 17.07 -25.68 -57.33
CA GLU A 164 15.80 -26.30 -57.75
C GLU A 164 15.84 -26.78 -59.22
N GLN A 165 16.57 -26.09 -60.10
CA GLN A 165 16.73 -26.48 -61.49
C GLN A 165 17.66 -27.70 -61.65
N VAL A 166 18.76 -27.75 -60.91
CA VAL A 166 19.67 -28.92 -60.88
C VAL A 166 18.96 -30.14 -60.29
N GLU A 167 18.18 -29.97 -59.22
CA GLU A 167 17.37 -31.04 -58.63
C GLU A 167 16.35 -31.60 -59.64
N ARG A 168 15.65 -30.72 -60.38
CA ARG A 168 14.73 -31.13 -61.46
C ARG A 168 15.44 -31.84 -62.62
N GLN A 169 16.66 -31.43 -62.98
CA GLN A 169 17.45 -32.10 -64.02
C GLN A 169 17.91 -33.49 -63.57
N ASN A 170 18.37 -33.63 -62.32
CA ASN A 170 18.71 -34.94 -61.74
C ASN A 170 17.48 -35.86 -61.64
N ALA A 171 16.32 -35.33 -61.24
CA ALA A 171 15.07 -36.09 -61.20
C ALA A 171 14.62 -36.56 -62.60
N ALA A 172 14.79 -35.73 -63.63
CA ALA A 172 14.48 -36.10 -65.01
C ALA A 172 15.40 -37.21 -65.56
N ALA A 173 16.69 -37.21 -65.18
CA ALA A 173 17.64 -38.24 -65.59
C ALA A 173 17.29 -39.64 -65.03
N VAL A 174 16.68 -39.72 -63.84
CA VAL A 174 16.26 -40.98 -63.20
C VAL A 174 15.05 -41.64 -63.88
N VAL A 175 14.23 -40.86 -64.61
CA VAL A 175 12.98 -41.36 -65.24
C VAL A 175 13.23 -41.91 -66.66
N ALA A 176 14.39 -41.67 -67.26
CA ALA A 176 14.68 -41.99 -68.66
C ALA A 176 15.56 -43.24 -68.85
N SER A 177 15.11 -44.42 -68.38
CA SER A 177 15.71 -45.73 -68.74
C SER A 177 14.78 -46.93 -68.53
N PRO A 178 14.47 -47.72 -69.58
CA PRO A 178 13.84 -49.04 -69.46
C PRO A 178 14.89 -50.17 -69.33
N GLY A 179 14.59 -51.23 -68.56
CA GLY A 179 15.47 -52.41 -68.35
C GLY A 179 15.36 -53.48 -69.48
N PRO A 180 15.55 -54.80 -69.22
CA PRO A 180 16.03 -55.50 -68.01
C PRO A 180 17.07 -56.65 -68.29
N GLN A 181 17.47 -57.43 -67.26
CA GLN A 181 17.74 -58.91 -67.22
C GLN A 181 18.80 -59.32 -66.16
N ALA A 182 18.88 -60.63 -65.83
CA ALA A 182 19.56 -61.21 -64.65
C ALA A 182 20.59 -62.36 -64.99
N PRO A 183 20.93 -63.30 -64.08
CA PRO A 183 22.20 -63.41 -63.34
C PRO A 183 23.14 -64.57 -63.82
N PRO A 184 24.29 -64.88 -63.16
CA PRO A 184 24.29 -65.98 -62.15
C PRO A 184 25.37 -65.95 -61.01
N HIS A 185 25.12 -66.74 -59.94
CA HIS A 185 26.00 -67.57 -59.05
C HIS A 185 27.55 -67.34 -58.94
N PHE A 186 28.31 -67.55 -57.85
CA PHE A 186 28.32 -68.39 -56.60
C PHE A 186 29.36 -67.77 -55.60
N PRO A 187 29.75 -68.36 -54.42
CA PRO A 187 29.03 -68.98 -53.29
C PRO A 187 29.36 -68.32 -51.91
N ALA A 188 28.73 -68.79 -50.82
CA ALA A 188 29.07 -68.46 -49.41
C ALA A 188 30.15 -69.41 -48.83
N PRO A 189 30.76 -69.15 -47.65
CA PRO A 189 30.09 -69.16 -46.31
C PRO A 189 30.56 -67.98 -45.41
N THR A 190 30.33 -67.84 -44.08
CA THR A 190 29.75 -68.69 -43.00
C THR A 190 29.17 -67.82 -41.85
N ALA A 191 28.45 -68.46 -40.91
CA ALA A 191 28.35 -68.14 -39.46
C ALA A 191 27.81 -66.77 -38.94
N ARG A 192 26.56 -66.84 -38.46
CA ARG A 192 25.90 -66.07 -37.38
C ARG A 192 26.52 -66.37 -35.98
N PRO A 193 26.03 -65.79 -34.84
CA PRO A 193 25.43 -64.46 -34.57
C PRO A 193 25.92 -63.80 -33.24
N HIS A 194 25.47 -62.59 -32.88
CA HIS A 194 24.64 -62.31 -31.67
C HIS A 194 24.59 -60.83 -31.21
N SER A 195 23.37 -60.44 -30.79
CA SER A 195 22.99 -59.41 -29.80
C SER A 195 23.17 -57.91 -30.07
N ALA A 196 22.10 -57.17 -29.80
CA ALA A 196 22.01 -55.70 -29.80
C ALA A 196 22.09 -55.13 -28.38
N ARG A 197 22.35 -53.81 -28.25
CA ARG A 197 21.99 -53.05 -27.03
C ARG A 197 21.84 -51.53 -27.25
N SER A 198 20.57 -51.10 -27.24
CA SER A 198 19.95 -49.88 -26.63
C SER A 198 20.43 -48.44 -26.85
N ALA A 199 19.45 -47.52 -26.61
CA ALA A 199 19.51 -46.05 -26.47
C ALA A 199 19.75 -45.27 -27.78
N ARG A 200 18.83 -44.48 -28.38
CA ARG A 200 17.60 -43.74 -27.99
C ARG A 200 17.78 -42.47 -27.12
N PHE A 201 16.95 -41.48 -27.48
CA PHE A 201 16.68 -40.14 -26.92
C PHE A 201 17.66 -39.00 -27.28
N ALA A 202 17.19 -37.79 -27.64
CA ALA A 202 15.88 -37.38 -28.20
C ALA A 202 15.94 -35.95 -28.76
N ASP A 203 15.18 -35.69 -29.83
CA ASP A 203 14.64 -34.38 -30.18
C ASP A 203 13.13 -34.39 -29.92
N GLY A 204 12.54 -33.25 -29.55
CA GLY A 204 11.13 -33.18 -29.14
C GLY A 204 10.58 -31.77 -28.99
N VAL A 205 10.22 -31.14 -30.11
CA VAL A 205 9.44 -29.89 -30.17
C VAL A 205 7.96 -30.19 -29.89
N GLY A 206 7.24 -29.31 -29.18
CA GLY A 206 5.80 -29.47 -28.94
C GLY A 206 5.07 -28.18 -28.58
N LEU A 207 4.22 -27.70 -29.51
CA LEU A 207 3.17 -26.70 -29.27
C LEU A 207 1.98 -27.37 -28.55
N ALA A 208 1.29 -26.64 -27.67
CA ALA A 208 -0.13 -26.90 -27.35
C ALA A 208 -0.83 -25.67 -26.77
N ASN A 209 -2.16 -25.68 -26.85
CA ASN A 209 -3.06 -24.56 -26.54
C ASN A 209 -4.09 -25.01 -25.48
N GLY A 210 -4.51 -24.10 -24.59
CA GLY A 210 -5.86 -24.07 -24.04
C GLY A 210 -6.27 -25.00 -22.88
N GLN A 211 -6.77 -24.33 -21.83
CA GLN A 211 -7.89 -24.72 -20.92
C GLN A 211 -7.64 -25.53 -19.63
N SER A 212 -8.15 -24.90 -18.56
CA SER A 212 -8.87 -25.46 -17.39
C SER A 212 -8.12 -25.72 -16.06
N GLU A 213 -8.85 -25.33 -15.01
CA GLU A 213 -8.67 -25.61 -13.57
C GLU A 213 -7.45 -25.02 -12.83
N SER A 214 -7.72 -24.10 -11.91
CA SER A 214 -7.00 -24.05 -10.62
C SER A 214 -7.92 -23.55 -9.50
N HIS A 215 -8.02 -24.36 -8.45
CA HIS A 215 -8.60 -23.99 -7.16
C HIS A 215 -7.49 -23.45 -6.24
N LEU A 216 -7.90 -22.75 -5.17
CA LEU A 216 -7.16 -22.47 -3.94
C LEU A 216 -6.06 -21.39 -3.91
N SER A 217 -6.48 -20.24 -3.34
CA SER A 217 -6.00 -19.71 -2.06
C SER A 217 -5.00 -18.54 -2.02
N HIS A 218 -4.96 -17.94 -0.82
CA HIS A 218 -4.10 -16.87 -0.29
C HIS A 218 -4.39 -15.41 -0.66
N ALA A 219 -5.06 -14.74 0.28
CA ALA A 219 -5.04 -13.29 0.43
C ALA A 219 -3.70 -12.82 1.02
N GLN A 220 -3.10 -11.77 0.45
CA GLN A 220 -1.85 -11.18 0.93
C GLN A 220 -2.10 -9.76 1.46
N LYS A 221 -2.56 -9.68 2.72
CA LYS A 221 -2.73 -8.40 3.45
C LYS A 221 -1.35 -7.82 3.75
N ARG A 222 -0.99 -6.68 3.15
CA ARG A 222 0.30 -6.01 3.41
C ARG A 222 0.34 -5.54 4.87
N ARG A 223 1.25 -6.10 5.67
CA ARG A 223 1.67 -5.58 6.98
C ARG A 223 3.10 -5.08 6.84
N SER A 224 3.35 -3.84 7.24
CA SER A 224 4.70 -3.33 7.50
C SER A 224 5.11 -3.69 8.95
N PRO A 225 6.38 -3.99 9.22
CA PRO A 225 6.84 -4.32 10.56
C PRO A 225 7.63 -3.15 11.19
N HIS A 226 7.04 -2.49 12.20
CA HIS A 226 7.80 -1.70 13.17
C HIS A 226 7.44 -2.16 14.58
N SER A 227 8.43 -2.16 15.47
CA SER A 227 8.37 -2.75 16.80
C SER A 227 8.20 -1.68 17.86
N SER A 228 7.08 -1.69 18.58
CA SER A 228 6.93 -0.90 19.82
C SER A 228 8.08 -1.20 20.79
N PRO A 229 8.51 -0.24 21.63
CA PRO A 229 9.44 -0.50 22.73
C PRO A 229 8.88 -1.63 23.59
N ARG A 230 9.63 -2.74 23.71
CA ARG A 230 9.03 -4.05 24.00
C ARG A 230 8.77 -4.27 25.49
N GLY A 231 7.60 -3.78 25.92
CA GLY A 231 6.65 -4.56 26.70
C GLY A 231 6.36 -4.07 28.12
N MET A 232 5.07 -4.08 28.47
CA MET A 232 4.53 -4.95 29.53
C MET A 232 3.00 -4.98 29.52
N ALA A 233 2.40 -6.17 29.42
CA ALA A 233 1.00 -6.40 29.81
C ALA A 233 0.75 -7.87 30.22
N LEU A 234 0.57 -8.06 31.53
CA LEU A 234 -0.26 -9.05 32.24
C LEU A 234 -0.48 -10.46 31.65
N ALA A 235 -0.04 -11.47 32.41
CA ALA A 235 -0.67 -12.78 32.49
C ALA A 235 -1.04 -13.08 33.96
N GLY A 236 -2.26 -13.55 34.21
CA GLY A 236 -2.77 -13.80 35.56
C GLY A 236 -2.62 -15.25 36.04
N ALA A 237 -2.80 -15.42 37.36
CA ALA A 237 -2.97 -16.69 38.08
C ALA A 237 -1.78 -17.68 38.11
N ALA A 238 -0.94 -17.58 39.13
CA ALA A 238 -1.09 -18.42 40.34
C ALA A 238 0.04 -18.21 41.38
N GLY A 239 -0.36 -17.99 42.65
CA GLY A 239 0.36 -18.44 43.83
C GLY A 239 1.81 -17.99 44.11
N GLY A 240 1.95 -16.98 44.98
CA GLY A 240 2.89 -17.11 46.11
C GLY A 240 4.12 -16.21 46.16
N GLN A 241 4.26 -15.56 47.31
CA GLN A 241 5.46 -14.92 47.88
C GLN A 241 5.92 -13.60 47.24
N GLY A 242 6.21 -12.63 48.11
CA GLY A 242 6.46 -11.24 47.71
C GLY A 242 7.83 -11.04 47.10
N HIS A 243 7.86 -10.34 45.97
CA HIS A 243 9.05 -9.69 45.44
C HIS A 243 8.82 -8.18 45.43
N VAL A 244 9.82 -7.43 45.89
CA VAL A 244 9.75 -5.96 45.96
C VAL A 244 9.74 -5.43 44.52
N HIS A 245 8.69 -4.70 44.16
CA HIS A 245 8.56 -4.10 42.84
C HIS A 245 9.40 -2.82 42.82
N THR A 246 10.56 -2.87 42.18
CA THR A 246 11.39 -1.68 41.94
C THR A 246 10.76 -0.88 40.81
N GLU A 247 10.31 0.34 41.10
CA GLU A 247 9.89 1.30 40.07
C GLU A 247 11.09 1.67 39.17
N PRO A 248 10.88 2.02 37.89
CA PRO A 248 11.93 2.48 36.97
C PRO A 248 12.33 3.94 37.25
N HIS A 249 12.51 4.30 38.53
CA HIS A 249 12.55 5.69 39.00
C HIS A 249 13.98 6.27 39.14
N ASP A 250 15.01 5.46 38.84
CA ASP A 250 16.41 5.70 39.27
C ASP A 250 17.43 5.76 38.11
N MET A 251 16.95 5.93 36.86
CA MET A 251 17.83 6.29 35.74
C MET A 251 18.13 7.80 35.78
N PRO A 252 19.39 8.25 35.74
CA PRO A 252 19.70 9.67 35.76
C PRO A 252 19.21 10.33 34.47
N MET A 253 18.32 11.31 34.61
CA MET A 253 17.86 12.15 33.50
C MET A 253 19.06 12.69 32.70
N PRO A 254 19.05 12.61 31.35
CA PRO A 254 20.14 13.13 30.55
C PRO A 254 20.23 14.64 30.72
N HIS A 255 21.44 15.18 30.64
CA HIS A 255 21.73 16.60 30.88
C HIS A 255 20.99 17.59 29.94
N TRP A 256 20.36 17.11 28.86
CA TRP A 256 19.50 17.91 27.98
C TRP A 256 18.03 17.93 28.43
N ALA A 257 17.59 17.04 29.33
CA ALA A 257 16.23 17.08 29.86
C ALA A 257 16.01 18.37 30.68
N PRO A 258 14.92 19.12 30.48
CA PRO A 258 14.63 20.30 31.30
C PRO A 258 14.43 19.94 32.79
N PRO A 259 14.93 20.74 33.74
CA PRO A 259 14.78 20.45 35.16
C PRO A 259 13.31 20.33 35.60
N GLY A 260 12.98 19.25 36.31
CA GLY A 260 11.63 19.01 36.85
C GLY A 260 10.65 18.32 35.90
N MET A 261 11.09 17.88 34.73
CA MET A 261 10.30 16.98 33.86
C MET A 261 10.56 15.50 34.18
N SER A 262 9.58 14.66 33.86
CA SER A 262 9.66 13.19 33.87
C SER A 262 9.93 12.65 32.46
N HIS A 263 10.47 11.44 32.37
CA HIS A 263 10.72 10.74 31.10
C HIS A 263 9.46 10.58 30.23
N ALA A 264 8.32 10.36 30.88
CA ALA A 264 7.01 10.27 30.26
C ALA A 264 5.90 10.90 31.14
N GLY A 265 4.78 11.27 30.54
CA GLY A 265 3.58 11.77 31.24
C GLY A 265 2.29 11.53 30.45
N SER A 266 1.12 11.59 31.10
CA SER A 266 -0.18 11.39 30.44
C SER A 266 -0.67 12.61 29.63
N ALA A 267 0.07 13.72 29.67
CA ALA A 267 -0.17 14.95 28.92
C ALA A 267 1.17 15.69 28.71
N PRO A 268 1.27 16.63 27.76
CA PRO A 268 2.48 17.44 27.57
C PRO A 268 2.83 18.23 28.83
N GLN A 269 4.04 18.03 29.34
CA GLN A 269 4.57 18.63 30.57
C GLN A 269 5.08 20.05 30.33
N ALA A 270 5.56 20.36 29.13
CA ALA A 270 6.23 21.61 28.81
C ALA A 270 5.29 22.75 28.39
N GLY A 271 4.02 22.46 28.11
CA GLY A 271 3.10 23.43 27.50
C GLY A 271 3.55 23.90 26.11
N GLY A 272 4.28 23.04 25.39
CA GLY A 272 4.82 23.32 24.06
C GLY A 272 3.75 23.51 22.98
N ARG A 273 4.16 23.98 21.80
CA ARG A 273 3.29 24.05 20.62
C ARG A 273 3.49 22.80 19.76
N LEU A 274 2.44 22.33 19.10
CA LEU A 274 2.55 21.21 18.17
C LEU A 274 3.52 21.52 17.02
N LEU A 275 4.22 20.48 16.57
CA LEU A 275 5.04 20.49 15.35
C LEU A 275 4.14 20.72 14.14
N THR A 276 4.55 21.62 13.24
CA THR A 276 3.85 21.92 11.98
C THR A 276 4.79 21.73 10.78
N TYR A 277 4.24 21.66 9.56
CA TYR A 277 5.05 21.57 8.34
C TYR A 277 6.03 22.72 8.16
N HIS A 278 5.74 23.91 8.72
CA HIS A 278 6.66 25.06 8.69
C HIS A 278 7.92 24.86 9.56
N ASP A 279 7.88 23.91 10.50
CA ASP A 279 8.97 23.61 11.42
C ASP A 279 9.90 22.52 10.89
N ILE A 280 9.56 21.85 9.79
CA ILE A 280 10.41 20.83 9.15
C ILE A 280 11.50 21.54 8.33
N VAL A 281 12.47 22.11 9.06
CA VAL A 281 13.65 22.81 8.55
C VAL A 281 14.90 22.36 9.33
N HIS A 282 16.09 22.73 8.88
CA HIS A 282 17.34 22.35 9.57
C HIS A 282 17.40 22.81 11.04
N GLU A 283 16.71 23.90 11.41
CA GLU A 283 16.61 24.41 12.79
C GLU A 283 15.82 23.50 13.74
N LEU A 284 15.15 22.45 13.22
CA LEU A 284 14.50 21.42 14.05
C LEU A 284 15.51 20.48 14.72
N GLN A 285 16.71 20.36 14.15
CA GLN A 285 17.78 19.54 14.71
C GLN A 285 18.34 20.16 16.00
N GLY A 286 18.56 19.33 17.02
CA GLY A 286 18.97 19.73 18.36
C GLY A 286 17.82 20.22 19.26
N ARG A 287 16.59 20.37 18.73
CA ARG A 287 15.44 20.80 19.54
C ARG A 287 14.89 19.65 20.39
N ARG A 288 14.23 20.04 21.47
CA ARG A 288 13.61 19.14 22.47
C ARG A 288 12.11 19.11 22.24
N ALA A 289 11.52 17.93 22.37
CA ALA A 289 10.10 17.74 22.11
C ALA A 289 9.51 16.69 23.05
N GLU A 290 8.18 16.67 23.10
CA GLU A 290 7.39 15.60 23.71
C GLU A 290 6.68 14.84 22.58
N LEU A 291 6.90 13.53 22.49
CA LEU A 291 6.32 12.64 21.48
C LEU A 291 5.19 11.82 22.11
N TYR A 292 3.98 11.92 21.58
CA TYR A 292 2.86 11.09 21.99
C TYR A 292 2.93 9.70 21.36
N TRP A 293 2.72 8.66 22.15
CA TRP A 293 2.61 7.29 21.68
C TRP A 293 1.19 6.73 21.93
N PRO A 294 0.50 6.21 20.90
CA PRO A 294 -0.90 5.80 21.03
C PRO A 294 -1.10 4.43 21.67
N ASP A 295 -0.07 3.55 21.72
CA ASP A 295 -0.20 2.21 22.31
C ASP A 295 -0.42 2.24 23.83
N ASP A 296 0.17 3.23 24.51
CA ASP A 296 0.14 3.41 25.97
C ASP A 296 -0.47 4.75 26.43
N ASN A 297 -0.78 5.65 25.49
CA ASN A 297 -1.35 6.97 25.73
C ASN A 297 -0.43 7.86 26.60
N LEU A 298 0.88 7.82 26.34
CA LEU A 298 1.90 8.61 27.03
C LEU A 298 2.65 9.58 26.10
N TRP A 299 3.11 10.68 26.67
CA TRP A 299 3.98 11.69 26.07
C TRP A 299 5.41 11.50 26.58
N TYR A 300 6.33 11.16 25.69
CA TYR A 300 7.73 10.87 25.97
C TYR A 300 8.64 12.06 25.69
N LEU A 301 9.54 12.37 26.62
CA LEU A 301 10.55 13.41 26.41
C LEU A 301 11.65 12.92 25.45
N ILE A 302 11.81 13.60 24.32
CA ILE A 302 12.74 13.28 23.23
C ILE A 302 13.61 14.48 22.85
N SER A 303 14.74 14.18 22.19
CA SER A 303 15.63 15.13 21.51
C SER A 303 15.75 14.75 20.04
N ILE A 304 15.77 15.74 19.15
CA ILE A 304 15.82 15.51 17.70
C ILE A 304 17.29 15.59 17.26
N GLU A 305 17.92 14.44 17.02
CA GLU A 305 19.37 14.34 16.77
C GLU A 305 19.75 14.64 15.31
N HIS A 306 18.92 14.24 14.34
CA HIS A 306 19.15 14.46 12.91
C HIS A 306 17.83 14.61 12.15
N VAL A 307 17.80 15.46 11.11
CA VAL A 307 16.63 15.63 10.24
C VAL A 307 17.05 15.57 8.77
N ASP A 308 16.46 14.63 8.02
CA ASP A 308 16.56 14.57 6.56
C ASP A 308 15.31 15.21 5.92
N LEU A 309 15.52 16.38 5.32
CA LEU A 309 14.47 17.17 4.68
C LEU A 309 14.00 16.57 3.33
N LEU A 310 14.79 15.70 2.69
CA LEU A 310 14.41 15.05 1.43
C LEU A 310 13.45 13.89 1.67
N THR A 311 13.70 13.08 2.70
CA THR A 311 12.82 11.95 3.07
C THR A 311 11.77 12.32 4.12
N GLN A 312 11.82 13.55 4.67
CA GLN A 312 11.00 14.02 5.80
C GLN A 312 11.11 13.13 7.04
N LYS A 313 12.30 12.60 7.30
CA LYS A 313 12.56 11.73 8.45
C LYS A 313 13.44 12.39 9.50
N ALA A 314 13.23 12.04 10.75
CA ALA A 314 14.09 12.44 11.86
C ALA A 314 14.60 11.23 12.63
N SER A 315 15.88 11.28 13.03
CA SER A 315 16.40 10.45 14.10
C SER A 315 16.19 11.17 15.42
N ILE A 316 15.51 10.52 16.36
CA ILE A 316 15.28 11.02 17.71
C ILE A 316 16.03 10.17 18.73
N MET A 317 16.30 10.76 19.90
CA MET A 317 16.76 10.07 21.08
C MET A 317 15.81 10.35 22.24
N TYR A 318 15.25 9.28 22.82
CA TYR A 318 14.45 9.32 24.03
C TYR A 318 15.31 9.72 25.23
N SER A 319 14.67 10.27 26.27
CA SER A 319 15.33 10.56 27.54
C SER A 319 15.88 9.32 28.27
N THR A 320 15.51 8.10 27.83
CA THR A 320 16.10 6.82 28.26
C THR A 320 17.44 6.49 27.57
N GLY A 321 17.80 7.22 26.51
CA GLY A 321 18.97 6.95 25.66
C GLY A 321 18.73 6.02 24.47
N GLU A 322 17.50 5.51 24.30
CA GLU A 322 17.11 4.77 23.09
C GLU A 322 16.91 5.71 21.90
N THR A 323 17.19 5.24 20.68
CA THR A 323 17.09 6.05 19.45
C THR A 323 16.14 5.42 18.44
N GLU A 324 15.34 6.24 17.76
CA GLU A 324 14.33 5.80 16.78
C GLU A 324 14.28 6.73 15.55
N GLU A 325 13.81 6.21 14.42
CA GLU A 325 13.64 6.94 13.16
C GLU A 325 12.15 7.19 12.91
N LEU A 326 11.73 8.46 12.92
CA LEU A 326 10.33 8.87 12.73
C LEU A 326 10.10 9.47 11.34
N ASN A 327 8.89 9.28 10.80
CA ASN A 327 8.38 10.03 9.66
C ASN A 327 7.70 11.33 10.14
N LEU A 328 8.34 12.47 9.91
CA LEU A 328 7.83 13.78 10.35
C LEU A 328 6.49 14.14 9.69
N HIS A 329 6.22 13.62 8.48
CA HIS A 329 4.94 13.84 7.80
C HIS A 329 3.76 13.27 8.62
N ASP A 330 3.89 12.02 9.05
CA ASP A 330 2.84 11.34 9.81
C ASP A 330 2.67 11.97 11.20
N ILE A 331 3.80 12.28 11.87
CA ILE A 331 3.80 12.94 13.18
C ILE A 331 3.09 14.32 13.15
N VAL A 332 3.35 15.16 12.13
CA VAL A 332 2.66 16.45 11.98
C VAL A 332 1.18 16.26 11.68
N LYS A 333 0.84 15.31 10.81
CA LYS A 333 -0.53 15.01 10.41
C LYS A 333 -1.39 14.52 11.58
N GLU A 334 -0.81 13.72 12.47
CA GLU A 334 -1.47 13.16 13.65
C GLU A 334 -1.41 14.10 14.86
N GLY A 335 -0.55 15.13 14.84
CA GLY A 335 -0.36 16.06 15.96
C GLY A 335 0.41 15.44 17.13
N HIS A 336 1.18 14.38 16.87
CA HIS A 336 1.81 13.54 17.89
C HIS A 336 3.15 14.08 18.43
N MET A 337 3.55 15.31 18.12
CA MET A 337 4.77 15.92 18.68
C MET A 337 4.53 17.37 19.10
N SER A 338 4.95 17.70 20.32
CA SER A 338 4.93 19.06 20.88
C SER A 338 6.36 19.57 21.09
N LEU A 339 6.70 20.72 20.51
CA LEU A 339 8.02 21.33 20.62
C LEU A 339 8.13 22.13 21.91
N ILE A 340 9.15 21.80 22.71
CA ILE A 340 9.49 22.53 23.93
C ILE A 340 10.09 23.89 23.51
N PRO A 341 9.67 25.01 24.12
CA PRO A 341 10.29 26.31 23.86
C PRO A 341 11.71 26.34 24.42
N ASP A 342 12.66 26.77 23.59
CA ASP A 342 14.03 27.04 24.03
C ASP A 342 14.03 28.28 24.95
N ARG A 343 14.66 28.17 26.12
CA ARG A 343 14.71 29.19 27.18
C ARG A 343 16.04 29.91 27.23
#